data_AF-W1YB79-F1
#
_entry.id   AF-W1YB79-F1
#
_cell.length_a   1.000
_cell.length_b   1.000
_cell.length_c   1.000
_cell.angle_alpha   90.00
_cell.angle_beta   90.00
_cell.angle_gamma   90.00
#
_symmetry.space_group_name_H-M   'P 1'
#
loop_
_entity.id
_entity.type
_entity.pdbx_description
1 polymer ?
#
loop_
_entity_poly.entity_id
_entity_poly.type
_entity_poly.pdbx_seq_one_letter_code
_entity_poly.pdbx_strand_id
1 'polypeptide(L)' 'NYSLIGNDTSSFACLISIVNLLINKEFNFEIILKDSLDINYKNKKYDFVLTNPPFGKKSGWDNIHI' A
#
# COMPACT_ATOMS: atom_id res chain seq x y z
N ASN A 1 14.71 3.85 -15.75
CA ASN A 1 14.10 2.59 -15.29
C ASN A 1 13.65 2.79 -13.85
N TYR A 2 12.36 2.65 -13.58
CA TYR A 2 11.79 2.67 -12.22
C TYR A 2 11.02 1.37 -12.00
N SER A 3 10.74 1.06 -10.73
CA SER A 3 9.84 -0.02 -10.33
C SER A 3 8.74 0.58 -9.46
N LEU A 4 7.49 0.18 -9.69
CA LEU A 4 6.34 0.67 -8.92
C LEU A 4 5.98 -0.34 -7.84
N ILE A 5 5.85 0.13 -6.60
CA ILE A 5 5.40 -0.71 -5.49
C ILE A 5 4.16 -0.06 -4.88
N GLY A 6 3.07 -0.81 -4.86
CA GLY A 6 1.81 -0.41 -4.25
C GLY A 6 1.41 -1.37 -3.13
N ASN A 7 0.78 -0.86 -2.09
CA ASN A 7 0.24 -1.66 -1.01
C ASN A 7 -1.17 -1.17 -0.67
N ASP A 8 -2.12 -2.09 -0.56
CA ASP A 8 -3.48 -1.80 -0.11
C ASP A 8 -3.99 -2.94 0.78
N THR A 9 -4.92 -2.64 1.68
CA THR A 9 -5.60 -3.63 2.52
C THR A 9 -6.81 -4.27 1.83
N SER A 10 -7.31 -3.68 0.74
CA SER A 10 -8.47 -4.16 -0.01
C SER A 10 -8.03 -5.01 -1.21
N SER A 11 -8.44 -6.27 -1.23
CA SER A 11 -8.17 -7.19 -2.36
C SER A 11 -8.75 -6.67 -3.68
N PHE A 12 -9.92 -6.02 -3.62
CA PHE A 12 -10.54 -5.40 -4.77
C PHE A 12 -9.71 -4.22 -5.30
N ALA A 13 -9.21 -3.35 -4.41
CA ALA A 13 -8.36 -2.22 -4.81
C ALA A 13 -7.04 -2.69 -5.44
N CYS A 14 -6.43 -3.75 -4.89
CA CYS A 14 -5.25 -4.37 -5.48
C CYS A 14 -5.52 -4.87 -6.91
N LEU A 15 -6.62 -5.61 -7.12
CA LEU A 15 -6.98 -6.12 -8.44
C LEU A 15 -7.19 -5.00 -9.46
N ILE A 16 -7.96 -3.97 -9.10
CA ILE A 16 -8.22 -2.82 -9.96
C ILE A 16 -6.91 -2.08 -10.30
N SER A 17 -6.00 -1.96 -9.33
CA SER A 17 -4.69 -1.34 -9.55
C SER A 17 -3.83 -2.13 -10.54
N ILE A 18 -3.79 -3.47 -10.42
CA ILE A 18 -3.09 -4.34 -11.37
C ILE A 18 -3.66 -4.18 -12.77
N VAL A 19 -4.99 -4.26 -12.92
CA VAL A 19 -5.67 -4.09 -14.22
C VAL A 19 -5.35 -2.72 -14.82
N ASN A 20 -5.40 -1.66 -14.02
CA ASN A 20 -5.09 -0.31 -14.48
C ASN A 20 -3.64 -0.18 -14.95
N LEU A 21 -2.67 -0.73 -14.21
CA LEU A 21 -1.26 -0.72 -14.61
C LEU A 21 -1.04 -1.46 -15.94
N LEU A 22 -1.67 -2.63 -16.10
CA LEU A 22 -1.59 -3.42 -17.33
C LEU A 22 -2.20 -2.69 -18.54
N ILE A 23 -3.36 -2.04 -18.38
CA ILE A 23 -4.00 -1.24 -19.45
C ILE A 23 -3.06 -0.10 -19.88
N ASN A 24 -2.35 0.51 -18.94
CA ASN A 24 -1.37 1.57 -19.19
C ASN A 24 0.00 1.05 -19.64
N LYS A 25 0.15 -0.27 -19.87
CA LYS A 25 1.39 -0.92 -20.31
C LYS A 25 2.56 -0.74 -19.32
N GLU A 26 2.25 -0.59 -18.04
CA GLU A 26 3.23 -0.70 -16.96
C GLU A 26 3.45 -2.18 -16.63
N PHE A 27 4.70 -2.65 -16.68
CA PHE A 27 5.02 -4.08 -16.46
C PHE A 27 6.02 -4.32 -15.33
N ASN A 28 6.72 -3.27 -14.86
CA ASN A 28 7.65 -3.37 -13.75
C ASN A 28 7.00 -2.88 -12.45
N PHE A 29 6.06 -3.67 -11.92
CA PHE A 29 5.31 -3.32 -10.72
C PHE A 29 5.14 -4.51 -9.76
N GLU A 30 4.94 -4.20 -8.48
CA GLU A 30 4.51 -5.11 -7.43
C GLU A 30 3.33 -4.48 -6.68
N ILE A 31 2.17 -5.14 -6.66
CA ILE A 31 1.01 -4.73 -5.86
C ILE A 31 0.80 -5.76 -4.75
N ILE A 32 0.88 -5.31 -3.51
CA ILE A 32 0.84 -6.14 -2.31
C ILE A 32 -0.50 -5.94 -1.62
N LEU A 33 -1.19 -7.03 -1.28
CA LEU A 33 -2.37 -7.02 -0.42
C LEU A 33 -1.92 -7.17 1.03
N LYS A 34 -1.78 -6.08 1.77
CA LYS A 34 -1.27 -6.11 3.14
C LYS A 34 -1.64 -4.86 3.94
N ASP A 35 -1.73 -5.00 5.27
CA ASP A 35 -1.68 -3.85 6.18
C ASP A 35 -0.26 -3.28 6.25
N SER A 36 -0.08 -2.06 5.74
CA SER A 36 1.20 -1.35 5.73
C SER A 36 1.70 -0.96 7.12
N LEU A 37 0.85 -0.99 8.15
CA LEU A 37 1.20 -0.67 9.53
C LEU A 37 1.62 -1.90 10.36
N ASP A 38 1.63 -3.10 9.76
CA ASP A 38 2.09 -4.32 10.42
C ASP A 38 3.57 -4.20 10.85
N ILE A 39 3.81 -4.38 12.15
CA ILE A 39 5.08 -4.17 12.87
C ILE A 39 6.21 -5.05 12.31
N ASN A 40 5.88 -6.16 11.64
CA ASN A 40 6.85 -7.06 11.02
C ASN A 40 7.37 -6.57 9.66
N TYR A 41 6.86 -5.46 9.12
CA TYR A 41 7.33 -4.91 7.86
C TYR A 41 8.66 -4.18 8.05
N LYS A 42 9.74 -4.83 7.60
CA LYS A 42 11.09 -4.24 7.63
C LYS A 42 11.15 -2.97 6.79
N ASN A 43 11.97 -2.02 7.25
CA ASN A 43 12.27 -0.73 6.61
C ASN A 43 12.76 -0.87 5.16
N LYS A 44 11.86 -1.05 4.20
CA LYS A 44 12.14 -0.79 2.78
C LYS A 44 12.14 0.73 2.58
N LYS A 45 13.18 1.25 1.93
CA LYS A 45 13.28 2.65 1.54
C LYS A 45 12.95 2.77 0.06
N TYR A 46 12.26 3.85 -0.30
CA TYR A 46 11.89 4.19 -1.67
C TYR A 46 12.41 5.59 -1.98
N ASP A 47 12.76 5.85 -3.24
CA ASP A 47 13.23 7.16 -3.68
C ASP A 47 12.11 8.20 -3.65
N PHE A 48 10.88 7.77 -4.00
CA PHE A 48 9.69 8.59 -4.00
C PHE A 48 8.53 7.82 -3.35
N VAL A 49 7.73 8.53 -2.55
CA VAL A 49 6.52 7.99 -1.93
C VAL A 49 5.36 8.91 -2.26
N LEU A 50 4.32 8.34 -2.89
CA LEU A 50 3.06 9.02 -3.21
C LEU A 50 1.94 8.22 -2.57
N THR A 51 1.12 8.88 -1.76
CA THR A 51 0.01 8.22 -1.05
C THR A 51 -1.11 9.19 -0.74
N ASN A 52 -2.32 8.67 -0.62
CA ASN A 52 -3.47 9.34 -0.03
C ASN A 52 -4.04 8.41 1.05
N PRO A 53 -3.41 8.34 2.24
CA PRO A 53 -3.83 7.42 3.28
C PRO A 53 -5.23 7.80 3.78
N PRO A 54 -6.04 6.84 4.22
CA PRO A 54 -7.37 7.13 4.76
C PRO A 54 -7.26 8.01 6.01
N PHE A 55 -7.97 9.14 6.02
CA PHE A 55 -8.09 9.97 7.21
C PHE A 55 -9.01 9.31 8.26
N GLY A 56 -8.64 9.40 9.54
CA GLY A 56 -9.54 9.03 10.65
C GLY A 56 -9.77 7.54 10.90
N LYS A 57 -8.95 6.65 10.32
CA LYS A 57 -8.99 5.22 10.68
C LYS A 57 -8.49 5.06 12.12
N LYS A 58 -9.40 4.88 13.09
CA LYS A 58 -9.05 4.60 14.49
C LYS A 58 -8.17 3.36 14.55
N SER A 59 -6.93 3.52 15.01
CA SER A 59 -6.14 2.39 15.48
C SER A 59 -6.86 1.80 16.68
N GLY A 60 -7.05 0.47 16.73
CA GLY A 60 -7.59 -0.19 17.92
C GLY A 60 -6.75 0.00 19.20
N TRP A 61 -5.63 0.73 19.11
CA TRP A 61 -4.75 1.11 20.21
C TRP A 61 -5.24 2.34 21.00
N ASP A 62 -6.23 3.07 20.49
CA ASP A 62 -6.80 4.26 21.17
C ASP A 62 -7.59 3.90 22.45
N ASN A 63 -7.72 2.60 22.77
CA ASN A 63 -8.38 2.10 23.99
C ASN A 63 -7.41 1.85 25.15
N ILE A 64 -6.11 2.15 25.03
CA ILE A 64 -5.18 2.11 26.16
C ILE A 64 -5.13 3.50 26.78
N HIS A 65 -6.14 3.80 27.60
CA HIS A 65 -6.05 4.87 28.59
C HIS A 65 -5.14 4.38 29.72
N ILE A 66 -3.92 4.91 29.79
CA ILE A 66 -3.08 4.89 31.00
C ILE A 66 -3.61 5.95 31.96
#